data_AF-A0A7J0HDW7-F1
#
_entry.id   AF-A0A7J0HDW7-F1
#
_cell.length_a   1.000
_cell.length_b   1.000
_cell.length_c   1.000
_cell.angle_alpha   90.00
_cell.angle_beta   90.00
_cell.angle_gamma   90.00
#
_symmetry.space_group_name_H-M   'P 1'
#
loop_
_entity.id
_entity.type
_entity.pdbx_description
1 polymer ?
#
loop_
_entity_poly.entity_id
_entity_poly.type
_entity_poly.pdbx_seq_one_letter_code
_entity_poly.pdbx_strand_id
1 'polypeptide(L)'
;MEGSKLEKEQDKNEEQGKQPGLVQAILRYSDSKDMLLMSLGMVGCFADGSSAPLIMLVLSHIMNKYAVESSFTLHDINQDSIALVYVAIGVGMGAFLEGWCWARTAERQTSRLRRKYLMAVLRQDAGFLDIQQGVCIISGGLALGSSLLNMKSFAEAAITASLISNMIDRVPAIDSEDQRGKTIVDVRGDLEFKDIDFARIHQDPHIWY
;
A
#
# COMPACT_ATOMS: atom_id res chain seq x y z
N MET A 1 -53.64 -20.74 21.79
CA MET A 1 -52.73 -21.69 21.10
C MET A 1 -52.39 -21.25 19.67
N GLU A 2 -53.18 -20.38 19.03
CA GLU A 2 -52.84 -19.79 17.72
C GLU A 2 -51.82 -18.64 17.80
N GLY A 3 -51.88 -17.81 18.85
CA GLY A 3 -50.91 -16.71 19.06
C GLY A 3 -49.44 -17.18 19.15
N SER A 4 -49.18 -18.30 19.84
CA SER A 4 -47.83 -18.86 19.96
C SER A 4 -47.32 -19.56 18.69
N LYS A 5 -48.19 -19.81 17.71
CA LYS A 5 -47.79 -20.31 16.38
C LYS A 5 -47.42 -19.14 15.46
N LEU A 6 -48.17 -18.05 15.56
CA LEU A 6 -47.89 -16.81 14.81
C LEU A 6 -46.60 -16.15 15.28
N GLU A 7 -46.31 -16.13 16.57
CA GLU A 7 -45.02 -15.67 17.11
C GLU A 7 -43.85 -16.54 16.60
N LYS A 8 -44.04 -17.87 16.53
CA LYS A 8 -43.01 -18.80 16.03
C LYS A 8 -42.82 -18.75 14.50
N GLU A 9 -43.83 -18.32 13.75
CA GLU A 9 -43.73 -18.05 12.31
C GLU A 9 -43.12 -16.67 12.03
N GLN A 10 -43.40 -15.66 12.87
CA GLN A 10 -42.75 -14.35 12.81
C GLN A 10 -41.26 -14.45 13.16
N ASP A 11 -40.91 -15.16 14.23
CA ASP A 11 -39.51 -15.36 14.67
C ASP A 11 -38.71 -16.15 13.61
N LYS A 12 -39.35 -17.12 12.93
CA LYS A 12 -38.77 -17.83 11.77
C LYS A 12 -38.61 -16.96 10.52
N ASN A 13 -39.44 -15.94 10.33
CA ASN A 13 -39.35 -15.01 9.19
C ASN A 13 -38.37 -13.86 9.47
N GLU A 14 -38.17 -13.45 10.72
CA GLU A 14 -37.18 -12.45 11.10
C GLU A 14 -35.74 -12.96 11.00
N GLU A 15 -35.48 -14.24 11.29
CA GLU A 15 -34.17 -14.86 11.02
C GLU A 15 -33.86 -14.97 9.51
N GLN A 16 -34.88 -14.99 8.64
CA GLN A 16 -34.72 -15.00 7.17
C GLN A 16 -34.35 -13.63 6.58
N GLY A 17 -34.41 -12.55 7.37
CA GLY A 17 -34.14 -11.18 6.95
C GLY A 17 -32.70 -10.69 7.18
N LYS A 18 -31.79 -11.53 7.68
CA LYS A 18 -30.40 -11.10 7.89
C LYS A 18 -29.69 -11.04 6.54
N GLN A 19 -29.64 -9.84 5.94
CA GLN A 19 -28.86 -9.62 4.74
C GLN A 19 -27.43 -10.11 5.01
N PRO A 20 -26.94 -11.14 4.29
CA PRO A 20 -25.60 -11.62 4.49
C PRO A 20 -24.66 -10.44 4.24
N GLY A 21 -23.67 -10.24 5.12
CA GLY A 21 -22.71 -9.15 4.94
C GLY A 21 -22.11 -9.17 3.53
N LEU A 22 -21.69 -8.02 3.00
CA LEU A 22 -21.21 -7.87 1.61
C LEU A 22 -20.24 -8.99 1.19
N VAL A 23 -19.30 -9.34 2.08
CA VAL A 23 -18.34 -10.43 1.87
C VAL A 23 -19.00 -11.80 1.83
N GLN A 24 -19.97 -12.06 2.70
CA GLN A 24 -20.74 -13.30 2.74
C GLN A 24 -21.66 -13.44 1.53
N ALA A 25 -22.23 -12.34 1.02
CA ALA A 25 -23.04 -12.35 -0.20
C ALA A 25 -22.21 -12.68 -1.45
N ILE A 26 -20.96 -12.18 -1.51
CA ILE A 26 -20.00 -12.45 -2.60
C ILE A 26 -19.48 -13.90 -2.49
N LEU A 27 -19.14 -14.36 -1.27
CA LEU A 27 -18.62 -15.71 -1.03
C LEU A 27 -19.69 -16.80 -1.08
N ARG A 28 -20.99 -16.46 -1.00
CA ARG A 28 -22.11 -17.41 -1.06
C ARG A 28 -22.11 -18.28 -2.33
N TYR A 29 -21.34 -17.89 -3.33
CA TYR A 29 -21.25 -18.59 -4.61
C TYR A 29 -19.89 -19.23 -4.90
N SER A 30 -18.95 -19.11 -3.96
CA SER A 30 -17.68 -19.83 -3.98
C SER A 30 -17.93 -21.28 -3.54
N ASP A 31 -17.44 -22.25 -4.30
CA ASP A 31 -17.55 -23.69 -3.99
C ASP A 31 -16.61 -24.04 -2.83
N SER A 32 -16.87 -25.10 -2.05
CA SER A 32 -16.00 -25.51 -0.94
C SER A 32 -14.56 -25.80 -1.40
N LYS A 33 -14.41 -26.24 -2.65
CA LYS A 33 -13.11 -26.42 -3.29
C LYS A 33 -12.41 -25.10 -3.60
N ASP A 34 -13.15 -24.08 -4.01
CA ASP A 34 -12.62 -22.75 -4.27
C ASP A 34 -12.26 -22.03 -2.95
N MET A 35 -12.96 -22.31 -1.85
CA MET A 35 -12.60 -21.85 -0.49
C MET A 35 -11.27 -22.45 0.00
N LEU A 36 -11.01 -23.74 -0.26
CA LEU A 36 -9.72 -24.36 0.08
C LEU A 36 -8.58 -23.73 -0.72
N LEU A 37 -8.79 -23.49 -2.02
CA LEU A 37 -7.84 -22.75 -2.83
C LEU A 37 -7.63 -21.34 -2.22
N MET A 38 -8.67 -20.56 -1.97
CA MET A 38 -8.53 -19.22 -1.37
C MET A 38 -7.77 -19.23 -0.03
N SER A 39 -7.95 -20.26 0.80
CA SER A 39 -7.18 -20.39 2.04
C SER A 39 -5.69 -20.63 1.79
N LEU A 40 -5.34 -21.42 0.77
CA LEU A 40 -3.96 -21.65 0.34
C LEU A 40 -3.33 -20.36 -0.22
N GLY A 41 -4.11 -19.57 -0.97
CA GLY A 41 -3.71 -18.27 -1.48
C GLY A 41 -3.45 -17.25 -0.37
N MET A 42 -4.26 -17.23 0.68
CA MET A 42 -4.02 -16.36 1.84
C MET A 42 -2.72 -16.72 2.58
N VAL A 43 -2.40 -18.01 2.71
CA VAL A 43 -1.10 -18.44 3.27
C VAL A 43 0.06 -17.96 2.38
N GLY A 44 -0.13 -17.96 1.06
CA GLY A 44 0.79 -17.34 0.09
C GLY A 44 1.00 -15.84 0.34
N CYS A 45 -0.07 -15.08 0.55
CA CYS A 45 0.01 -13.64 0.83
C CYS A 45 0.84 -13.32 2.08
N PHE A 46 0.77 -14.16 3.12
CA PHE A 46 1.60 -13.99 4.32
C PHE A 46 3.08 -14.24 4.03
N ALA A 47 3.39 -15.22 3.19
CA ALA A 47 4.76 -15.50 2.77
C ALA A 47 5.31 -14.34 1.92
N ASP A 48 4.55 -13.84 0.96
CA ASP A 48 4.94 -12.71 0.12
C ASP A 48 5.05 -11.40 0.92
N GLY A 49 4.11 -11.13 1.83
CA GLY A 49 4.18 -9.99 2.74
C GLY A 49 5.37 -10.03 3.70
N SER A 50 5.87 -11.23 4.03
CA SER A 50 7.08 -11.41 4.84
C SER A 50 8.38 -11.32 4.05
N SER A 51 8.34 -11.28 2.71
CA SER A 51 9.55 -11.27 1.87
C SER A 51 10.39 -10.00 2.07
N ALA A 52 9.75 -8.84 2.19
CA ALA A 52 10.42 -7.55 2.41
C ALA A 52 11.24 -7.51 3.72
N PRO A 53 10.68 -7.87 4.90
CA PRO A 53 11.46 -7.93 6.13
C PRO A 53 12.51 -9.04 6.12
N LEU A 54 12.25 -10.20 5.50
CA LEU A 54 13.24 -11.28 5.40
C LEU A 54 14.47 -10.88 4.59
N ILE A 55 14.28 -10.23 3.44
CA ILE A 55 15.39 -9.71 2.62
C ILE A 55 16.16 -8.63 3.39
N MET A 56 15.45 -7.75 4.12
CA MET A 56 16.09 -6.73 4.95
C MET A 56 16.95 -7.35 6.07
N LEU A 57 16.49 -8.43 6.72
CA LEU A 57 17.25 -9.11 7.77
C LEU A 57 18.51 -9.80 7.24
N VAL A 58 18.40 -10.49 6.09
CA VAL A 58 19.57 -11.12 5.44
C VAL A 58 20.58 -10.05 5.04
N LEU A 59 20.13 -8.94 4.45
CA LEU A 59 21.00 -7.84 4.09
C LEU A 59 21.63 -7.16 5.31
N SER A 60 20.87 -7.01 6.40
CA SER A 60 21.39 -6.47 7.67
C SER A 60 22.49 -7.35 8.25
N HIS A 61 22.31 -8.68 8.22
CA HIS A 61 23.33 -9.62 8.70
C HIS A 61 24.61 -9.53 7.87
N ILE A 62 24.46 -9.49 6.54
CA ILE A 62 25.57 -9.31 5.60
C ILE A 62 26.30 -7.98 5.88
N MET A 63 25.57 -6.86 5.97
CA MET A 63 26.13 -5.54 6.22
C MET A 63 26.82 -5.43 7.59
N ASN A 64 26.27 -6.08 8.63
CA ASN A 64 26.86 -6.10 9.95
C ASN A 64 28.16 -6.91 9.98
N LYS A 65 28.27 -8.00 9.19
CA LYS A 65 29.54 -8.73 9.00
C LYS A 65 30.56 -7.85 8.27
N TYR A 66 30.14 -7.12 7.22
CA TYR A 66 30.96 -6.12 6.52
C TYR A 66 31.51 -5.02 7.42
N ALA A 67 30.76 -4.60 8.45
CA ALA A 67 31.17 -3.53 9.34
C ALA A 67 32.23 -3.93 10.39
N VAL A 68 32.34 -5.23 10.73
CA VAL A 68 33.17 -5.71 11.85
C VAL A 68 34.44 -6.43 11.38
N GLU A 69 34.39 -7.18 10.28
CA GLU A 69 35.54 -7.95 9.77
C GLU A 69 36.34 -7.19 8.70
N SER A 70 37.66 -7.18 8.81
CA SER A 70 38.59 -6.50 7.88
C SER A 70 39.17 -7.43 6.80
N SER A 71 38.82 -8.71 6.80
CA SER A 71 39.29 -9.70 5.82
C SER A 71 38.17 -10.68 5.47
N PHE A 72 37.61 -10.56 4.26
CA PHE A 72 36.54 -11.44 3.77
C PHE A 72 37.10 -12.65 3.06
N THR A 73 36.64 -13.86 3.43
CA THR A 73 36.91 -15.08 2.66
C THR A 73 35.83 -15.26 1.61
N LEU A 74 36.19 -15.70 0.40
CA LEU A 74 35.23 -16.04 -0.66
C LEU A 74 34.16 -17.06 -0.21
N HIS A 75 34.51 -17.88 0.78
CA HIS A 75 33.62 -18.86 1.38
C HIS A 75 32.42 -18.22 2.08
N ASP A 76 32.61 -17.12 2.80
CA ASP A 76 31.55 -16.41 3.53
C ASP A 76 30.55 -15.76 2.57
N ILE A 77 31.06 -15.12 1.51
CA ILE A 77 30.24 -14.49 0.48
C ILE A 77 29.40 -15.54 -0.27
N ASN A 78 30.00 -16.69 -0.58
CA ASN A 78 29.29 -17.76 -1.26
C ASN A 78 28.17 -18.36 -0.40
N GLN A 79 28.40 -18.49 0.92
CA GLN A 79 27.40 -18.98 1.86
C GLN A 79 26.21 -18.02 1.98
N ASP A 80 26.47 -16.72 2.11
CA ASP A 80 25.43 -15.69 2.20
C ASP A 80 24.67 -15.55 0.85
N SER A 81 25.35 -15.73 -0.28
CA SER A 81 24.74 -15.74 -1.62
C SER A 81 23.79 -16.92 -1.82
N ILE A 82 24.16 -18.13 -1.37
CA ILE A 82 23.31 -19.32 -1.45
C ILE A 82 22.04 -19.13 -0.59
N ALA A 83 22.14 -18.49 0.58
CA ALA A 83 20.98 -18.18 1.42
C ALA A 83 19.97 -17.26 0.71
N LEU A 84 20.44 -16.22 0.01
CA LEU A 84 19.58 -15.34 -0.79
C LEU A 84 18.87 -16.08 -1.93
N VAL A 85 19.55 -17.02 -2.60
CA VAL A 85 18.96 -17.83 -3.66
C VAL A 85 17.85 -18.74 -3.14
N TYR A 86 18.04 -19.38 -1.98
CA TYR A 86 16.98 -20.20 -1.35
C TYR A 86 15.76 -19.38 -0.97
N VAL A 87 15.95 -18.17 -0.42
CA VAL A 87 14.84 -17.26 -0.10
C VAL A 87 14.11 -16.83 -1.37
N ALA A 88 14.82 -16.48 -2.44
CA ALA A 88 14.24 -16.07 -3.72
C ALA A 88 13.40 -17.18 -4.38
N ILE A 89 13.89 -18.43 -4.36
CA ILE A 89 13.14 -19.58 -4.90
C ILE A 89 11.88 -19.82 -4.08
N GLY A 90 11.96 -19.75 -2.75
CA GLY A 90 10.81 -19.91 -1.86
C GLY A 90 9.73 -18.86 -2.09
N VAL A 91 10.11 -17.59 -2.14
CA VAL A 91 9.19 -16.46 -2.42
C VAL A 91 8.62 -16.58 -3.83
N GLY A 92 9.45 -16.90 -4.83
CA GLY A 92 9.01 -17.07 -6.21
C GLY A 92 7.99 -18.21 -6.40
N MET A 93 8.21 -19.35 -5.77
CA MET A 93 7.23 -20.46 -5.77
C MET A 93 5.95 -20.09 -5.02
N GLY A 94 6.06 -19.37 -3.89
CA GLY A 94 4.92 -18.87 -3.13
C GLY A 94 4.05 -17.92 -3.95
N ALA A 95 4.65 -16.91 -4.56
CA ALA A 95 3.99 -15.93 -5.41
C ALA A 95 3.32 -16.58 -6.63
N PHE A 96 3.95 -17.59 -7.23
CA PHE A 96 3.37 -18.31 -8.36
C PHE A 96 2.13 -19.13 -7.95
N LEU A 97 2.20 -19.84 -6.82
CA LEU A 97 1.06 -20.61 -6.29
C LEU A 97 -0.08 -19.69 -5.85
N GLU A 98 0.22 -18.58 -5.20
CA GLU A 98 -0.75 -17.55 -4.83
C GLU A 98 -1.44 -16.98 -6.07
N GLY A 99 -0.67 -16.53 -7.05
CA GLY A 99 -1.19 -15.96 -8.29
C GLY A 99 -2.04 -16.95 -9.08
N TRP A 100 -1.59 -18.20 -9.21
CA TRP A 100 -2.35 -19.25 -9.90
C TRP A 100 -3.65 -19.59 -9.18
N CYS A 101 -3.61 -19.63 -7.85
CA CYS A 101 -4.75 -19.91 -7.00
C CYS A 101 -5.83 -18.81 -7.08
N TRP A 102 -5.43 -17.55 -6.95
CA TRP A 102 -6.32 -16.41 -7.07
C TRP A 102 -6.86 -16.26 -8.49
N ALA A 103 -6.01 -16.43 -9.52
CA ALA A 103 -6.44 -16.35 -10.91
C ALA A 103 -7.50 -17.40 -11.25
N ARG A 104 -7.28 -18.65 -10.83
CA ARG A 104 -8.23 -19.75 -11.09
C ARG A 104 -9.54 -19.59 -10.33
N THR A 105 -9.47 -19.09 -9.10
CA THR A 105 -10.67 -18.79 -8.30
C THR A 105 -11.45 -17.61 -8.90
N ALA A 106 -10.76 -16.55 -9.32
CA ALA A 106 -11.35 -15.39 -9.97
C ALA A 106 -12.01 -15.75 -11.30
N GLU A 107 -11.39 -16.61 -12.12
CA GLU A 107 -11.96 -17.09 -13.39
C GLU A 107 -13.29 -17.82 -13.18
N ARG A 108 -13.33 -18.72 -12.18
CA ARG A 108 -14.54 -19.47 -11.81
C ARG A 108 -15.62 -18.56 -11.27
N GLN A 109 -15.30 -17.69 -10.32
CA GLN A 109 -16.28 -16.75 -9.73
C GLN A 109 -16.82 -15.79 -10.80
N THR A 110 -15.95 -15.22 -11.64
CA THR A 110 -16.32 -14.27 -12.70
C THR A 110 -17.22 -14.92 -13.75
N SER A 111 -16.88 -16.13 -14.22
CA SER A 111 -17.68 -16.83 -15.23
C SER A 111 -19.09 -17.11 -14.74
N ARG A 112 -19.19 -17.54 -13.48
CA ARG A 112 -20.48 -17.85 -12.87
C ARG A 112 -21.30 -16.57 -12.59
N LEU A 113 -20.65 -15.47 -12.19
CA LEU A 113 -21.28 -14.17 -12.00
C LEU A 113 -21.81 -13.61 -13.32
N ARG A 114 -20.99 -13.61 -14.39
CA ARG A 114 -21.38 -13.16 -15.73
C ARG A 114 -22.63 -13.86 -16.23
N ARG A 115 -22.73 -15.17 -16.03
CA ARG A 115 -23.93 -15.95 -16.43
C ARG A 115 -25.19 -15.50 -15.68
N LYS A 116 -25.11 -15.35 -14.37
CA LYS A 116 -26.26 -14.92 -13.53
C LYS A 116 -26.64 -13.47 -13.82
N TYR A 117 -25.65 -12.61 -13.98
CA TYR A 117 -25.83 -11.21 -14.32
C TYR A 117 -26.53 -11.06 -15.67
N LEU A 118 -26.08 -11.76 -16.71
CA LEU A 118 -26.71 -11.72 -18.04
C LEU A 118 -28.20 -12.14 -17.98
N MET A 119 -28.51 -13.21 -17.24
CA MET A 119 -29.89 -13.65 -17.05
C MET A 119 -30.76 -12.63 -16.29
N ALA A 120 -30.17 -11.86 -15.36
CA ALA A 120 -30.88 -10.82 -14.62
C ALA A 120 -31.09 -9.57 -15.48
N VAL A 121 -30.07 -9.12 -16.21
CA VAL A 121 -30.12 -7.96 -17.11
C VAL A 121 -31.12 -8.14 -18.23
N LEU A 122 -31.19 -9.34 -18.83
CA LEU A 122 -32.15 -9.64 -19.89
C LEU A 122 -33.62 -9.64 -19.41
N ARG A 123 -33.86 -9.61 -18.09
CA ARG A 123 -35.20 -9.52 -17.48
C ARG A 123 -35.57 -8.09 -17.08
N GLN A 124 -34.73 -7.11 -17.37
CA GLN A 124 -34.86 -5.76 -16.87
C GLN A 124 -35.40 -4.80 -17.93
N ASP A 125 -36.23 -3.84 -17.51
CA ASP A 125 -36.84 -2.86 -18.39
C ASP A 125 -35.83 -1.80 -18.87
N ALA A 126 -36.08 -1.20 -20.04
CA ALA A 126 -35.19 -0.22 -20.68
C ALA A 126 -34.84 0.99 -19.78
N GLY A 127 -35.79 1.45 -18.95
CA GLY A 127 -35.56 2.57 -18.03
C GLY A 127 -34.51 2.30 -16.95
N PHE A 128 -34.36 1.03 -16.51
CA PHE A 128 -33.33 0.68 -15.55
C PHE A 128 -31.93 0.72 -16.18
N LEU A 129 -31.81 0.30 -17.44
CA LEU A 129 -30.54 0.28 -18.17
C LEU A 129 -30.00 1.68 -18.44
N ASP A 130 -30.86 2.65 -18.73
CA ASP A 130 -30.45 4.04 -18.97
C ASP A 130 -29.94 4.71 -17.70
N ILE A 131 -30.61 4.49 -16.57
CA ILE A 131 -30.17 5.02 -15.27
C ILE A 131 -28.80 4.42 -14.89
N GLN A 132 -28.62 3.11 -15.08
CA GLN A 132 -27.36 2.45 -14.73
C GLN A 132 -26.19 2.90 -15.60
N GLN A 133 -26.41 3.16 -16.89
CA GLN A 133 -25.41 3.75 -17.78
C GLN A 133 -25.00 5.15 -17.31
N GLY A 134 -25.97 6.00 -16.95
CA GLY A 134 -25.69 7.34 -16.42
C GLY A 134 -24.84 7.31 -15.15
N VAL A 135 -25.18 6.44 -14.19
CA VAL A 135 -24.41 6.30 -12.94
C VAL A 135 -22.98 5.82 -13.18
N CYS A 136 -22.77 4.91 -14.15
CA CYS A 136 -21.44 4.41 -14.51
C CYS A 136 -20.56 5.52 -15.08
N ILE A 137 -21.08 6.33 -16.01
CA ILE A 137 -20.35 7.45 -16.63
C ILE A 137 -19.93 8.48 -15.58
N ILE A 138 -20.85 8.83 -14.67
CA ILE A 138 -20.58 9.80 -13.60
C ILE A 138 -19.51 9.25 -12.65
N SER A 139 -19.64 8.00 -12.22
CA SER A 139 -18.67 7.36 -11.29
C SER A 139 -17.29 7.21 -11.93
N GLY A 140 -17.23 6.81 -13.20
CA GLY A 140 -15.98 6.72 -13.97
C GLY A 140 -15.32 8.09 -14.16
N GLY A 141 -16.10 9.12 -14.49
CA GLY A 141 -15.62 10.49 -14.58
C GLY A 141 -15.05 11.01 -13.26
N LEU A 142 -15.72 10.73 -12.13
CA LEU A 142 -15.24 11.11 -10.80
C LEU A 142 -13.95 10.38 -10.41
N ALA A 143 -13.84 9.08 -10.69
CA ALA A 143 -12.63 8.31 -10.41
C ALA A 143 -11.43 8.78 -11.24
N LEU A 144 -11.64 9.06 -12.53
CA LEU A 144 -10.63 9.63 -13.43
C LEU A 144 -10.23 11.04 -12.98
N GLY A 145 -11.20 11.90 -12.68
CA GLY A 145 -10.95 13.24 -12.15
C GLY A 145 -10.13 13.22 -10.86
N SER A 146 -10.45 12.31 -9.94
CA SER A 146 -9.72 12.15 -8.67
C SER A 146 -8.29 11.63 -8.89
N SER A 147 -8.11 10.72 -9.85
CA SER A 147 -6.78 10.22 -10.21
C SER A 147 -5.90 11.29 -10.84
N LEU A 148 -6.49 12.19 -11.64
CA LEU A 148 -5.80 13.34 -12.22
C LEU A 148 -5.35 14.36 -11.16
N LEU A 149 -6.07 14.48 -10.03
CA LEU A 149 -5.64 15.36 -8.93
C LEU A 149 -4.30 14.92 -8.32
N ASN A 150 -3.95 13.63 -8.39
CA ASN A 150 -2.61 13.15 -7.96
C ASN A 150 -1.47 13.68 -8.84
N MET A 151 -1.74 14.21 -10.05
CA MET A 151 -0.73 14.91 -10.84
C MET A 151 -0.28 16.22 -10.19
N LYS A 152 -1.10 16.84 -9.32
CA LYS A 152 -0.71 18.05 -8.60
C LYS A 152 0.54 17.82 -7.75
N SER A 153 0.58 16.71 -7.02
CA SER A 153 1.74 16.34 -6.18
C SER A 153 2.99 16.11 -7.02
N PHE A 154 2.84 15.52 -8.21
CA PHE A 154 3.95 15.35 -9.16
C PHE A 154 4.45 16.69 -9.71
N ALA A 155 3.54 17.61 -10.04
CA ALA A 155 3.88 18.95 -10.51
C ALA A 155 4.60 19.77 -9.44
N GLU A 156 4.13 19.74 -8.19
CA GLU A 156 4.79 20.39 -7.06
C GLU A 156 6.20 19.82 -6.84
N ALA A 157 6.35 18.48 -6.85
CA ALA A 157 7.65 17.82 -6.73
C ALA A 157 8.61 18.20 -7.88
N ALA A 158 8.11 18.27 -9.11
CA ALA A 158 8.91 18.67 -10.28
C ALA A 158 9.39 20.12 -10.17
N ILE A 159 8.54 21.03 -9.69
CA ILE A 159 8.91 22.43 -9.44
C ILE A 159 10.01 22.49 -8.37
N THR A 160 9.82 21.84 -7.21
CA THR A 160 10.83 21.82 -6.15
C THR A 160 12.15 21.20 -6.62
N ALA A 161 12.11 20.12 -7.39
CA ALA A 161 13.30 19.50 -7.96
C ALA A 161 14.06 20.46 -8.91
N SER A 162 13.34 21.21 -9.75
CA SER A 162 13.96 22.21 -10.63
C SER A 162 14.63 23.34 -9.86
N LEU A 163 14.01 23.78 -8.76
CA LEU A 163 14.58 24.81 -7.88
C LEU A 163 15.86 24.31 -7.20
N ILE A 164 15.85 23.08 -6.70
CA ILE A 164 17.03 22.45 -6.08
C ILE A 164 18.14 22.24 -7.11
N SER A 165 17.82 21.76 -8.31
CA SER A 165 18.82 21.57 -9.39
C SER A 165 19.47 22.90 -9.76
N ASN A 166 18.67 23.94 -9.97
CA ASN A 166 19.18 25.27 -10.26
C ASN A 166 20.03 25.83 -9.12
N MET A 167 19.75 25.45 -7.86
CA MET A 167 20.57 25.82 -6.71
C MET A 167 21.92 25.08 -6.72
N ILE A 168 21.92 23.79 -7.07
CA ILE A 168 23.14 22.96 -7.16
C ILE A 168 24.05 23.44 -8.29
N ASP A 169 23.48 23.74 -9.46
CA ASP A 169 24.25 24.17 -10.64
C ASP A 169 24.78 25.60 -10.51
N ARG A 170 24.32 26.35 -9.50
CA ARG A 170 24.76 27.72 -9.26
C ARG A 170 26.14 27.70 -8.58
N VAL A 171 27.18 28.13 -9.29
CA VAL A 171 28.50 28.41 -8.69
C VAL A 171 28.37 29.60 -7.73
N PRO A 172 28.57 29.42 -6.40
CA PRO A 172 28.51 30.51 -5.45
C PRO A 172 29.74 31.43 -5.60
N ALA A 173 29.57 32.72 -5.32
CA ALA A 173 30.68 33.69 -5.36
C ALA A 173 31.74 33.44 -4.27
N ILE A 174 31.40 32.68 -3.24
CA ILE A 174 32.29 32.24 -2.18
C ILE A 174 32.42 30.72 -2.33
N ASP A 175 33.50 30.29 -2.96
CA ASP A 175 33.85 28.88 -3.07
C ASP A 175 34.46 28.42 -1.74
N SER A 176 33.77 27.51 -1.04
CA SER A 176 34.26 26.96 0.24
C SER A 176 35.26 25.81 0.04
N GLU A 177 35.37 25.26 -1.18
CA GLU A 177 36.29 24.18 -1.55
C GLU A 177 37.60 24.71 -2.16
N ASP A 178 37.64 25.97 -2.61
CA ASP A 178 38.88 26.60 -3.08
C ASP A 178 39.83 26.90 -1.91
N GLN A 179 40.84 26.03 -1.74
CA GLN A 179 41.91 26.17 -0.75
C GLN A 179 42.81 27.41 -0.98
N ARG A 180 42.57 28.20 -2.03
CA ARG A 180 43.26 29.47 -2.31
C ARG A 180 42.56 30.70 -1.73
N GLY A 181 41.39 30.52 -1.09
CA GLY A 181 40.70 31.59 -0.37
C GLY A 181 41.46 32.07 0.86
N LYS A 182 41.30 33.36 1.22
CA LYS A 182 41.77 33.89 2.50
C LYS A 182 40.98 33.23 3.64
N THR A 183 41.56 32.24 4.31
CA THR A 183 41.09 31.79 5.62
C THR A 183 41.25 32.92 6.61
N ILE A 184 40.13 33.41 7.15
CA ILE A 184 40.15 34.41 8.21
C ILE A 184 40.59 33.69 9.48
N VAL A 185 41.83 33.93 9.90
CA VAL A 185 42.50 33.23 11.01
C VAL A 185 41.89 33.53 12.39
N ASP A 186 41.07 34.58 12.48
CA ASP A 186 40.29 34.94 13.67
C ASP A 186 39.04 35.73 13.23
N VAL A 187 37.86 35.13 13.36
CA VAL A 187 36.58 35.83 13.16
C VAL A 187 36.06 36.21 14.54
N ARG A 188 36.49 37.37 15.03
CA ARG A 188 35.87 38.02 16.18
C ARG A 188 34.82 39.01 15.68
N GLY A 189 33.67 38.48 15.30
CA GLY A 189 32.49 39.29 15.00
C GLY A 189 31.67 39.49 16.27
N ASP A 190 31.40 40.75 16.63
CA ASP A 190 30.27 41.05 17.52
C ASP A 190 29.00 40.76 16.72
N LEU A 191 28.40 39.60 17.00
CA LEU A 191 27.16 39.18 16.37
C LEU A 191 26.00 39.89 17.08
N GLU A 192 25.70 41.12 16.64
CA GLU A 192 24.56 41.87 17.16
C GLU A 192 23.31 41.49 16.36
N PHE A 193 22.47 40.67 16.98
CA PHE A 193 21.18 40.32 16.42
C PHE A 193 20.19 41.49 16.61
N LYS A 194 19.91 42.23 15.54
CA LYS A 194 18.86 43.25 15.51
C LYS A 194 17.58 42.65 14.94
N ASP A 195 16.46 42.90 15.62
CA ASP A 195 15.13 42.41 15.25
C ASP A 195 15.01 40.88 15.14
N ILE A 196 15.49 40.12 16.13
CA ILE A 196 15.02 38.75 16.29
C ILE A 196 13.74 38.73 17.11
N ASP A 197 12.64 38.38 16.46
CA ASP A 197 11.41 38.02 17.12
C ASP A 197 11.35 36.50 17.32
N PHE A 198 11.71 36.04 18.51
CA PHE A 198 11.60 34.63 18.87
C PHE A 198 10.16 34.31 19.25
N ALA A 199 9.35 33.84 18.29
CA ALA A 199 8.05 33.27 18.58
C ALA A 199 8.20 31.94 19.34
N ARG A 200 8.25 32.01 20.68
CA ARG A 200 8.21 30.83 21.56
C ARG A 200 6.76 30.36 21.69
N ILE A 201 6.50 29.10 21.34
CA ILE A 201 5.23 28.45 21.63
C ILE A 201 5.07 28.41 23.16
N HIS A 202 4.13 29.19 23.70
CA HIS A 202 3.80 29.18 25.12
C HIS A 202 3.08 27.88 25.42
N GLN A 203 3.76 26.97 26.13
CA GLN A 203 3.13 25.79 26.70
C GLN A 203 2.72 26.15 28.13
N ASP A 204 1.42 26.38 28.34
CA ASP A 204 0.84 26.73 29.64
C ASP A 204 1.21 25.69 30.72
N PRO A 205 1.74 26.12 31.89
CA PRO A 205 2.08 25.22 32.99
C PRO A 205 0.94 25.02 34.01
N HIS A 206 -0.31 25.39 33.69
CA HIS A 206 -1.45 25.23 34.61
C HIS A 206 -2.34 24.05 34.22
N ILE A 207 -1.79 22.85 34.37
CA ILE A 207 -2.58 21.65 34.66
C ILE A 207 -1.91 20.97 35.86
N TRP A 208 -2.35 21.32 37.07
CA TRP A 208 -2.06 20.55 38.28
C TRP A 208 -3.37 20.22 39.00
N TYR A 209 -3.43 18.97 39.44
CA TYR A 209 -4.33 18.40 40.44
C TYR A 209 -4.25 19.15 41.77
#